data_AF-A0A969IER1-F1
#
_entry.id   AF-A0A969IER1-F1
#
_cell.length_a   1.000
_cell.length_b   1.000
_cell.length_c   1.000
_cell.angle_alpha   90.00
_cell.angle_beta   90.00
_cell.angle_gamma   90.00
#
_symmetry.space_group_name_H-M   'P 1'
#
loop_
_entity.id
_entity.type
_entity.pdbx_description
1 polymer ?
#
loop_
_entity_poly.entity_id
_entity_poly.type
_entity_poly.pdbx_seq_one_letter_code
_entity_poly.pdbx_strand_id
1 'polypeptide(L)'
;MLERRFRWMEGVKMRLRQLPASQIALGVTIEGETLIEADMAYEIDNMEGVAVHTGPRGEAVVTMVSDDNFNPMLQRTLLLQFTLHTDGVASRTQ
;
A
#
# COMPACT_ATOMS: atom_id res chain seq x y z
N MET A 1 2.67 1.19 6.57
CA MET A 1 2.92 -0.27 6.56
C MET A 1 2.23 -0.87 5.36
N LEU A 2 2.97 -1.61 4.54
CA LEU A 2 2.44 -2.37 3.41
C LEU A 2 2.18 -3.81 3.86
N GLU A 3 0.92 -4.22 3.85
CA GLU A 3 0.50 -5.61 4.07
C GLU A 3 0.19 -6.23 2.70
N ARG A 4 0.66 -7.45 2.47
CA ARG A 4 0.50 -8.16 1.19
C ARG A 4 0.06 -9.60 1.40
N ARG A 5 -0.71 -10.13 0.45
CA ARG A 5 -1.21 -11.50 0.45
C ARG A 5 -1.24 -12.05 -0.96
N PHE A 6 -0.79 -13.29 -1.14
CA PHE A 6 -0.92 -14.03 -2.39
C PHE A 6 -1.55 -15.40 -2.12
N ARG A 7 -2.51 -15.77 -2.96
CA ARG A 7 -3.04 -17.14 -3.04
C ARG A 7 -3.31 -17.49 -4.50
N TRP A 8 -2.96 -18.71 -4.91
CA TRP A 8 -3.14 -19.18 -6.28
C TRP A 8 -4.54 -18.97 -6.87
N MET A 9 -5.59 -19.16 -6.05
CA MET A 9 -7.00 -19.00 -6.47
C MET A 9 -7.53 -17.56 -6.34
N GLU A 10 -6.92 -16.72 -5.50
CA GLU A 10 -7.42 -15.37 -5.19
C GLU A 10 -6.54 -14.25 -5.76
N GLY A 11 -5.39 -14.60 -6.33
CA GLY A 11 -4.39 -13.66 -6.82
C GLY A 11 -3.69 -12.88 -5.71
N VAL A 12 -3.20 -11.70 -6.06
CA VAL A 12 -2.57 -10.76 -5.13
C VAL A 12 -3.62 -9.84 -4.51
N LYS A 13 -3.47 -9.58 -3.21
CA LYS A 13 -4.14 -8.51 -2.50
C LYS A 13 -3.14 -7.73 -1.68
N MET A 14 -3.41 -6.45 -1.48
CA MET A 14 -2.61 -5.60 -0.61
C MET A 14 -3.47 -4.66 0.22
N ARG A 15 -2.90 -4.21 1.33
CA ARG A 15 -3.46 -3.15 2.15
C ARG A 15 -2.34 -2.22 2.61
N LEU A 16 -2.51 -0.92 2.41
CA LEU A 16 -1.60 0.10 2.93
C LEU A 16 -2.23 0.73 4.16
N ARG A 17 -1.50 0.75 5.28
CA ARG A 17 -1.95 1.35 6.53
C ARG A 17 -1.01 2.43 7.03
N GLN A 18 -1.58 3.51 7.57
CA GLN A 18 -0.84 4.51 8.33
C GLN A 18 -0.87 4.13 9.81
N LEU A 19 0.29 3.95 10.41
CA LEU A 19 0.41 3.63 11.84
C LEU A 19 0.94 4.84 12.60
N PRO A 20 0.34 5.22 13.75
CA PRO A 20 0.89 6.27 14.60
C PRO A 20 2.23 5.82 15.19
N ALA A 21 3.33 6.51 14.86
CA ALA A 21 4.66 6.12 15.33
C ALA A 21 4.76 6.10 16.87
N SER A 22 4.00 6.96 17.56
CA SER A 22 3.93 7.02 19.02
C SER A 22 3.34 5.78 19.68
N GLN A 23 2.62 4.95 18.93
CA GLN A 23 2.04 3.70 19.43
C GLN A 23 2.96 2.49 19.24
N ILE A 24 4.14 2.66 18.60
CA ILE A 24 5.10 1.58 18.42
C ILE A 24 5.81 1.28 19.75
N ALA A 25 5.34 0.24 20.43
CA ALA A 25 5.87 -0.21 21.71
C ALA A 25 5.84 -1.75 21.82
N LEU A 26 6.70 -2.31 22.66
CA LEU A 26 6.78 -3.75 22.89
C LEU A 26 5.49 -4.28 23.51
N GLY A 27 4.95 -5.38 22.97
CA GLY A 27 3.75 -6.04 23.50
C GLY A 27 2.44 -5.30 23.21
N VAL A 28 2.47 -4.22 22.43
CA VAL A 28 1.28 -3.46 22.04
C VAL A 28 0.83 -3.85 20.64
N THR A 29 -0.46 -4.13 20.49
CA THR A 29 -1.11 -4.24 19.18
C THR A 29 -1.48 -2.84 18.69
N ILE A 30 -0.97 -2.45 17.53
CA ILE A 30 -1.21 -1.13 16.94
C ILE A 30 -2.35 -1.23 15.94
N GLU A 31 -3.35 -0.37 16.09
CA GLU A 31 -4.36 -0.14 15.07
C GLU A 31 -4.01 1.14 14.29
N GLY A 32 -3.71 0.96 13.01
CA GLY A 32 -3.59 2.07 12.07
C GLY A 32 -4.75 2.18 11.09
N GLU A 33 -4.88 3.36 10.51
CA GLU A 33 -5.85 3.68 9.48
C GLU A 33 -5.52 2.97 8.17
N THR A 34 -6.53 2.37 7.53
CA THR A 34 -6.39 1.82 6.17
C THR A 34 -6.49 2.95 5.16
N LEU A 35 -5.40 3.19 4.43
CA LEU A 35 -5.36 4.17 3.34
C LEU A 35 -5.83 3.58 2.01
N ILE A 36 -5.38 2.36 1.71
CA ILE A 36 -5.69 1.65 0.46
C ILE A 36 -5.93 0.19 0.80
N GLU A 37 -6.98 -0.40 0.22
CA GLU A 37 -7.19 -1.84 0.14
C GLU A 37 -7.49 -2.18 -1.33
N ALA A 38 -6.71 -3.09 -1.90
CA ALA A 38 -6.77 -3.38 -3.33
C ALA A 38 -6.50 -4.86 -3.61
N ASP A 39 -7.09 -5.36 -4.69
CA ASP A 39 -6.80 -6.66 -5.28
C ASP A 39 -6.64 -6.54 -6.81
N MET A 40 -6.61 -7.67 -7.51
CA MET A 40 -6.38 -7.73 -8.96
C MET A 40 -7.40 -6.97 -9.82
N ALA A 41 -8.52 -6.48 -9.25
CA ALA A 41 -9.43 -5.57 -9.96
C ALA A 41 -8.88 -4.13 -10.09
N TYR A 42 -7.83 -3.80 -9.34
CA TYR A 42 -7.14 -2.51 -9.37
C TYR A 42 -5.78 -2.63 -10.05
N GLU A 43 -5.18 -1.47 -10.33
CA GLU A 43 -3.86 -1.36 -10.93
C GLU A 43 -2.74 -1.63 -9.92
N ILE A 44 -2.75 -2.82 -9.31
CA ILE A 44 -1.69 -3.34 -8.43
C ILE A 44 -1.04 -4.59 -9.04
N ASP A 45 0.05 -5.03 -8.41
CA ASP A 45 0.66 -6.33 -8.62
C ASP A 45 1.23 -6.84 -7.29
N ASN A 46 2.19 -7.77 -7.29
CA ASN A 46 2.90 -8.23 -6.10
C ASN A 46 3.76 -7.12 -5.47
N MET A 47 3.11 -6.13 -4.85
CA MET A 47 3.75 -5.00 -4.20
C MET A 47 4.67 -5.47 -3.09
N GLU A 48 5.89 -4.96 -3.07
CA GLU A 48 6.92 -5.37 -2.10
C GLU A 48 7.53 -4.19 -1.35
N GLY A 49 7.60 -3.03 -1.98
CA GLY A 49 8.24 -1.86 -1.41
C GLY A 49 7.26 -0.71 -1.24
N VAL A 50 7.44 0.04 -0.16
CA VAL A 50 6.78 1.33 0.06
C VAL A 50 7.79 2.32 0.64
N ALA A 51 7.79 3.53 0.11
CA ALA A 51 8.56 4.65 0.62
C ALA A 51 7.67 5.89 0.71
N VAL A 52 7.98 6.78 1.65
CA VAL A 52 7.32 8.07 1.79
C VAL A 52 8.38 9.15 1.79
N HIS A 53 8.17 10.21 1.01
CA HIS A 53 9.01 11.39 1.02
C HIS A 53 8.15 12.66 0.95
N THR A 54 8.74 13.79 1.32
CA THR A 54 8.10 15.11 1.17
C THR A 54 8.31 15.61 -0.25
N GLY A 55 7.21 15.91 -0.93
CA GLY A 55 7.19 16.48 -2.28
C GLY A 55 7.55 17.97 -2.30
N PRO A 56 7.71 18.56 -3.50
CA PRO A 56 8.11 19.96 -3.67
C PRO A 56 7.15 20.99 -3.07
N ARG A 57 5.88 20.62 -2.80
CA ARG A 57 4.87 21.50 -2.19
C ARG A 57 4.60 21.12 -0.74
N GLY A 58 5.45 20.30 -0.13
CA GLY A 58 5.31 19.83 1.24
C GLY A 58 4.35 18.65 1.42
N GLU A 59 3.81 18.09 0.33
CA GLU A 59 2.89 16.97 0.39
C GLU A 59 3.62 15.64 0.72
N ALA A 60 2.93 14.71 1.38
CA ALA A 60 3.48 13.37 1.58
C ALA A 60 3.25 12.53 0.31
N VAL A 61 4.33 12.17 -0.39
CA VAL A 61 4.29 11.32 -1.57
C VAL A 61 4.61 9.90 -1.18
N VAL A 62 3.65 9.01 -1.36
CA VAL A 62 3.77 7.57 -1.16
C VAL A 62 4.15 6.92 -2.48
N THR A 63 5.32 6.30 -2.53
CA THR A 63 5.77 5.50 -3.67
C THR A 63 5.67 4.02 -3.32
N MET A 64 5.11 3.22 -4.20
CA MET A 64 5.05 1.76 -4.08
C MET A 64 5.66 1.09 -5.31
N VAL A 65 6.34 -0.04 -5.10
CA VAL A 65 6.96 -0.82 -6.18
C VAL A 65 6.56 -2.28 -6.07
N SER A 66 6.29 -2.90 -7.22
CA SER A 66 6.08 -4.34 -7.31
C SER A 66 7.40 -5.08 -7.36
N ASP A 67 7.36 -6.30 -6.86
CA ASP A 67 8.40 -7.31 -7.05
C ASP A 67 8.60 -7.58 -8.56
N ASP A 68 9.82 -7.97 -8.93
CA ASP A 68 10.20 -8.21 -10.31
C ASP A 68 10.10 -9.69 -10.73
N ASN A 69 9.86 -10.62 -9.80
CA ASN A 69 9.48 -12.06 -9.86
C ASN A 69 9.63 -12.93 -11.14
N PHE A 70 10.31 -12.48 -12.19
CA PHE A 70 10.67 -13.14 -13.44
C PHE A 70 9.54 -13.93 -14.15
N ASN A 71 8.27 -13.69 -13.81
CA ASN A 71 7.10 -14.28 -14.46
C ASN A 71 6.23 -13.20 -15.15
N PRO A 72 6.71 -12.65 -16.27
CA PRO A 72 6.05 -11.54 -16.97
C PRO A 72 4.69 -11.93 -17.59
N MET A 73 4.34 -13.22 -17.63
CA MET A 73 3.01 -13.66 -18.09
C MET A 73 1.92 -13.47 -17.03
N LEU A 74 2.28 -13.36 -15.74
CA LEU A 74 1.33 -13.27 -14.62
C LEU A 74 1.53 -12.03 -13.74
N GLN A 75 2.71 -11.41 -13.77
CA GLN A 75 3.05 -10.25 -12.94
C GLN A 75 3.65 -9.12 -13.80
N ARG A 76 3.31 -7.90 -13.44
CA ARG A 76 3.76 -6.65 -14.05
C ARG A 76 4.77 -5.96 -13.14
N THR A 77 5.75 -5.29 -13.73
CA THR A 77 6.67 -4.40 -13.00
C THR A 77 6.03 -3.01 -12.92
N LEU A 78 5.54 -2.64 -11.74
CA LEU A 78 4.82 -1.39 -11.49
C LEU A 78 5.59 -0.49 -10.52
N LEU A 79 5.57 0.81 -10.81
CA LEU A 79 5.91 1.88 -9.89
C LEU A 79 4.72 2.83 -9.80
N LEU A 80 4.14 2.96 -8.61
CA LEU A 80 2.95 3.77 -8.37
C LEU A 80 3.29 4.89 -7.38
N GLN A 81 2.78 6.10 -7.66
CA GLN A 81 2.93 7.24 -6.76
C GLN A 81 1.60 7.90 -6.47
N PHE A 82 1.37 8.19 -5.19
CA PHE A 82 0.17 8.85 -4.69
C PHE A 82 0.56 9.98 -3.75
N THR A 83 -0.22 11.06 -3.76
CA THR A 83 -0.15 12.07 -2.72
C THR A 83 -1.15 11.74 -1.62
N LEU A 84 -0.70 11.70 -0.37
CA LEU A 84 -1.57 11.56 0.79
C LEU A 84 -2.11 12.94 1.19
N HIS A 85 -3.43 13.10 1.07
CA HIS A 85 -4.15 14.30 1.47
C HIS A 85 -4.90 14.05 2.79
N THR A 86 -4.74 14.95 3.76
CA THR A 86 -5.34 14.84 5.11
C THR A 86 -6.88 14.88 5.10
N ASP A 87 -7.49 15.33 3.99
CA ASP A 87 -8.94 15.45 3.85
C ASP A 87 -9.59 14.21 3.19
N GLY A 88 -8.77 13.24 2.76
CA GLY A 88 -9.19 12.09 1.96
C GLY A 88 -9.59 10.87 2.78
N VAL A 89 -10.65 10.96 3.58
CA VAL A 89 -11.32 9.73 4.04
C VAL A 89 -11.98 9.11 2.82
N ALA A 90 -11.44 7.99 2.34
CA ALA A 90 -12.12 7.17 1.35
C ALA A 90 -13.46 6.71 1.96
N SER A 91 -14.55 7.32 1.51
CA SER A 91 -15.91 6.92 1.87
C SER A 91 -16.11 5.46 1.47
N ARG A 92 -16.32 4.61 2.48
CA ARG A 92 -16.86 3.25 2.26
C ARG A 92 -18.25 3.41 1.68
N THR A 93 -18.40 3.14 0.39
CA THR A 93 -19.71 2.81 -0.18
C THR A 93 -19.79 1.28 -0.27
N GLN A 94 -20.84 0.75 0.37
CA GLN A 94 -21.24 -0.66 0.35
C GLN A 94 -21.65 -1.12 -1.04
#